data_AF-A0A975ECK5-F1
#
_entry.id   AF-A0A975ECK5-F1
#
_cell.length_a   1.000
_cell.length_b   1.000
_cell.length_c   1.000
_cell.angle_alpha   90.00
_cell.angle_beta   90.00
_cell.angle_gamma   90.00
#
_symmetry.space_group_name_H-M   'P 1'
#
loop_
_entity.id
_entity.type
_entity.pdbx_description
1 polymer ?
#
loop_
_entity_poly.entity_id
_entity_poly.type
_entity_poly.pdbx_seq_one_letter_code
_entity_poly.pdbx_strand_id
1 'polypeptide(L)'
;MKCAVCSRQAKGLGWFNARLRRSDPGRYSDRWVFCSMACQNAFSQIMNKTEGHMIDPTEMEIAAMRSCLSPLGEYVGEIGMTRPLADYSREEVLTLVDVVVSAYQAHMLAEHERMAARDRTFLEQRIAQQQTTAEIRGAM
;
A
#
# COMPACT_ATOMS: atom_id res chain seq x y z
N MET A 1 -7.69 4.61 -31.32
CA MET A 1 -7.22 4.15 -29.99
C MET A 1 -6.60 5.34 -29.24
N LYS A 2 -6.90 5.48 -27.94
CA LYS A 2 -6.37 6.55 -27.07
C LYS A 2 -5.28 5.99 -26.15
N CYS A 3 -4.30 6.83 -25.80
CA CYS A 3 -3.25 6.50 -24.85
C CYS A 3 -3.85 6.22 -23.48
N ALA A 4 -3.48 5.10 -22.84
CA ALA A 4 -3.99 4.72 -21.52
C ALA A 4 -3.58 5.69 -20.40
N VAL A 5 -2.51 6.47 -20.59
CA VAL A 5 -1.99 7.41 -19.57
C VAL A 5 -2.50 8.83 -19.80
N CYS A 6 -2.35 9.37 -21.01
CA CYS A 6 -2.61 10.79 -21.28
C CYS A 6 -3.78 11.04 -22.24
N SER A 7 -4.51 9.99 -22.65
CA SER A 7 -5.67 10.06 -23.55
C SER A 7 -5.43 10.65 -24.96
N ARG A 8 -4.21 11.04 -25.33
CA ARG A 8 -3.83 11.45 -26.69
C ARG A 8 -3.93 10.28 -27.68
N GLN A 9 -3.92 10.57 -28.98
CA GLN A 9 -3.88 9.53 -30.01
C GLN A 9 -2.69 8.59 -29.82
N ALA A 10 -2.95 7.29 -29.72
CA ALA A 10 -1.90 6.28 -29.54
C ALA A 10 -1.07 6.14 -30.83
N LYS A 11 0.23 5.84 -30.67
CA LYS A 11 1.19 5.70 -31.77
C LYS A 11 1.69 4.26 -31.97
N GLY A 12 0.92 3.27 -31.51
CA GLY A 12 1.24 1.85 -31.67
C GLY A 12 2.22 1.27 -30.63
N LEU A 13 2.61 2.03 -29.60
CA LEU A 13 3.35 1.48 -28.47
C LEU A 13 2.40 0.68 -27.58
N GLY A 14 2.74 -0.56 -27.24
CA GLY A 14 1.94 -1.44 -26.39
C GLY A 14 2.69 -1.89 -25.13
N TRP A 15 1.99 -2.42 -24.14
CA TRP A 15 2.60 -3.03 -22.96
C TRP A 15 2.42 -4.55 -22.99
N PHE A 16 3.46 -5.29 -22.61
CA PHE A 16 3.40 -6.74 -22.44
C PHE A 16 3.82 -7.13 -21.03
N ASN A 17 3.16 -8.12 -20.46
CA ASN A 17 3.55 -8.66 -19.16
C ASN A 17 4.73 -9.62 -19.33
N ALA A 18 5.93 -9.19 -18.91
CA ALA A 18 7.13 -10.01 -19.03
C ALA A 18 7.10 -11.30 -18.19
N ARG A 19 6.24 -11.35 -17.15
CA ARG A 19 6.12 -12.51 -16.25
C ARG A 19 5.31 -13.65 -16.86
N LEU A 20 4.42 -13.34 -17.80
CA LEU A 20 3.61 -14.35 -18.49
C LEU A 20 4.41 -14.99 -19.63
N ARG A 21 4.19 -16.30 -19.82
CA ARG A 21 4.80 -17.07 -20.91
C ARG A 21 4.33 -16.55 -22.26
N ARG A 22 5.18 -16.65 -23.29
CA ARG A 22 4.86 -16.17 -24.65
C ARG A 22 3.54 -16.72 -25.23
N SER A 23 3.15 -17.91 -24.80
CA SER A 23 1.93 -18.62 -25.23
C SER A 23 0.66 -18.15 -24.50
N ASP A 24 0.79 -17.37 -23.43
CA ASP A 24 -0.36 -16.93 -22.64
C ASP A 24 -1.09 -15.78 -23.35
N PRO A 25 -2.40 -15.90 -23.63
CA PRO A 25 -3.18 -14.83 -24.25
C PRO A 25 -3.20 -13.53 -23.44
N GLY A 26 -3.05 -13.61 -22.11
CA GLY A 26 -3.01 -12.45 -21.22
C GLY A 26 -1.69 -11.67 -21.27
N ARG A 27 -0.67 -12.18 -21.98
CA ARG A 27 0.64 -11.54 -22.08
C ARG A 27 0.61 -10.21 -22.82
N TYR A 28 -0.18 -10.16 -23.88
CA TYR A 28 -0.37 -8.97 -24.69
C TYR A 28 -1.79 -8.47 -24.46
N SER A 29 -1.92 -7.25 -23.98
CA SER A 29 -3.24 -6.62 -23.86
C SER A 29 -3.36 -5.55 -24.94
N ASP A 30 -4.24 -5.79 -25.89
CA ASP A 30 -4.56 -4.85 -26.97
C ASP A 30 -5.20 -3.55 -26.43
N ARG A 31 -5.58 -3.53 -25.14
CA ARG A 31 -6.13 -2.39 -24.43
C ARG A 31 -5.07 -1.36 -24.06
N TRP A 32 -3.84 -1.79 -23.74
CA TRP A 32 -2.79 -0.92 -23.22
C TRP A 32 -1.90 -0.39 -24.34
N VAL A 33 -2.36 0.70 -24.97
CA VAL A 33 -1.62 1.42 -26.02
C VAL A 33 -1.22 2.82 -25.58
N PHE A 34 -0.08 3.32 -26.09
CA PHE A 34 0.55 4.58 -25.65
C PHE A 34 0.91 5.50 -26.82
N CYS A 35 0.99 6.81 -26.53
CA CYS A 35 1.38 7.82 -27.52
C CYS A 35 2.89 8.08 -27.59
N SER A 36 3.66 7.70 -26.57
CA SER A 36 5.10 7.94 -26.46
C SER A 36 5.77 6.96 -25.50
N MET A 37 7.10 6.83 -25.59
CA MET A 37 7.92 6.01 -24.69
C MET A 37 7.78 6.46 -23.23
N ALA A 38 7.63 7.77 -22.99
CA ALA A 38 7.41 8.31 -21.65
C ALA A 38 6.13 7.78 -21.00
N CYS A 39 5.01 7.76 -21.75
CA CYS A 39 3.75 7.19 -21.26
C CYS A 39 3.85 5.68 -21.04
N GLN A 40 4.50 4.96 -21.97
CA GLN A 40 4.73 3.52 -21.82
C GLN A 40 5.59 3.20 -20.59
N ASN A 41 6.65 3.97 -20.34
CA ASN A 41 7.55 3.79 -19.20
C ASN A 41 6.84 4.11 -17.87
N ALA A 42 6.07 5.20 -17.81
CA ALA A 42 5.29 5.54 -16.62
C ALA A 42 4.30 4.42 -16.27
N PHE A 43 3.57 3.91 -17.26
CA PHE A 43 2.66 2.79 -17.08
C PHE A 43 3.39 1.51 -16.65
N SER A 44 4.55 1.22 -17.26
CA SER A 44 5.35 0.03 -16.91
C SER A 44 5.87 0.09 -15.47
N GLN A 45 6.27 1.26 -14.99
CA GLN A 45 6.69 1.45 -13.59
C GLN A 45 5.53 1.20 -12.63
N ILE A 46 4.33 1.71 -12.93
CA ILE A 46 3.13 1.47 -12.12
C ILE A 46 2.82 -0.03 -12.10
N MET A 47 2.76 -0.68 -13.27
CA MET A 47 2.46 -2.12 -13.35
C MET A 47 3.51 -3.00 -12.67
N ASN A 48 4.79 -2.60 -12.67
CA ASN A 48 5.84 -3.33 -11.96
C ASN A 48 5.76 -3.16 -10.44
N LYS A 49 5.29 -2.00 -9.95
CA LYS A 49 5.10 -1.73 -8.52
C LYS A 49 3.84 -2.41 -7.99
N THR A 50 2.73 -2.25 -8.69
CA THR A 50 1.40 -2.65 -8.21
C THR A 50 1.00 -4.04 -8.72
N GLU A 51 1.79 -4.67 -9.58
CA GLU A 51 1.54 -5.99 -10.18
C GLU A 51 0.21 -6.12 -10.94
N GLY A 52 -0.42 -5.00 -11.28
CA GLY A 52 -1.77 -4.96 -11.83
C GLY A 52 -2.89 -5.00 -10.78
N HIS A 53 -2.56 -5.02 -9.49
CA HIS A 53 -3.50 -4.68 -8.43
C HIS A 53 -3.77 -3.17 -8.45
N MET A 54 -4.99 -2.77 -8.10
CA MET A 54 -5.42 -1.37 -8.14
C MET A 54 -5.03 -0.59 -6.88
N ILE A 55 -4.64 -1.30 -5.81
CA ILE A 55 -4.29 -0.72 -4.52
C ILE A 55 -2.77 -0.54 -4.52
N ASP A 56 -2.32 0.71 -4.44
CA ASP A 56 -0.93 1.07 -4.13
C ASP A 56 -0.85 1.33 -2.61
N PRO A 57 -0.72 0.28 -1.78
CA PRO A 57 -0.72 0.46 -0.34
C PRO A 57 0.52 1.25 0.08
N THR A 58 0.32 2.22 0.96
CA THR A 58 1.41 2.96 1.59
C THR A 58 2.29 2.03 2.42
N GLU A 59 3.54 2.43 2.70
CA GLU A 59 4.45 1.63 3.54
C GLU A 59 3.85 1.30 4.91
N MET A 60 3.06 2.23 5.47
CA MET A 60 2.33 2.05 6.72
C MET A 60 1.25 0.96 6.60
N GLU A 61 0.47 0.97 5.51
CA GLU A 61 -0.54 -0.06 5.24
C GLU A 61 0.11 -1.43 5.02
N ILE A 62 1.26 -1.50 4.33
CA ILE A 62 2.04 -2.74 4.17
C ILE A 62 2.51 -3.27 5.53
N ALA A 63 3.00 -2.38 6.42
CA ALA A 63 3.40 -2.77 7.77
C ALA A 63 2.21 -3.28 8.60
N ALA A 64 1.06 -2.63 8.50
CA ALA A 64 -0.18 -3.07 9.16
C ALA A 64 -0.67 -4.42 8.61
N MET A 65 -0.59 -4.66 7.30
CA MET A 65 -0.91 -5.98 6.73
C MET A 65 0.01 -7.08 7.28
N ARG A 66 1.30 -6.79 7.46
CA ARG A 66 2.27 -7.74 8.04
C ARG A 66 2.02 -8.02 9.52
N SER A 67 1.62 -7.00 10.29
CA SER A 67 1.33 -7.18 11.72
C SER A 67 0.11 -8.08 11.96
N CYS A 68 -0.84 -8.11 11.01
CA CYS A 68 -2.01 -9.00 11.07
C CYS A 68 -1.67 -10.49 10.99
N LEU A 69 -0.48 -10.87 10.49
CA LEU A 69 -0.12 -12.27 10.27
C LEU A 69 0.01 -13.08 11.58
N SER A 70 0.44 -12.45 12.68
CA SER A 70 0.55 -13.12 13.99
C SER A 70 -0.82 -13.50 14.55
N PRO A 71 -1.76 -12.55 14.78
CA PRO A 71 -3.07 -12.88 15.35
C PRO A 71 -3.90 -13.75 14.40
N LEU A 72 -3.73 -13.59 13.09
CA LEU A 72 -4.31 -14.50 12.10
C LEU A 72 -3.82 -15.95 12.32
N GLY A 73 -2.51 -16.13 12.47
CA GLY A 73 -1.90 -17.44 12.67
C GLY A 73 -2.30 -18.09 13.99
N GLU A 74 -2.42 -17.29 15.06
CA GLU A 74 -2.91 -17.74 16.37
C GLU A 74 -4.34 -18.29 16.27
N TYR A 75 -5.25 -17.54 15.66
CA TYR A 75 -6.65 -17.96 15.49
C TYR A 75 -6.80 -19.19 14.59
N VAL A 76 -6.08 -19.24 13.45
CA VAL A 76 -6.07 -20.44 12.58
C VAL A 76 -5.44 -21.64 13.29
N GLY A 77 -4.47 -21.42 14.16
CA GLY A 77 -3.89 -22.44 15.03
C GLY A 77 -4.91 -23.06 16.00
N GLU A 78 -5.79 -22.24 16.57
CA GLU A 78 -6.87 -22.71 17.47
C GLU A 78 -7.93 -23.55 16.76
N ILE A 79 -8.31 -23.18 15.54
CA ILE A 79 -9.33 -23.89 14.74
C ILE A 79 -8.79 -25.20 14.14
N GLY A 80 -7.47 -25.25 13.91
CA GLY A 80 -6.76 -26.39 13.35
C GLY A 80 -6.28 -26.13 11.93
N MET A 81 -4.96 -25.98 11.78
CA MET A 81 -4.27 -25.71 10.50
C MET A 81 -4.50 -26.76 9.40
N THR A 82 -4.97 -27.97 9.76
CA THR A 82 -5.21 -29.05 8.80
C THR A 82 -6.59 -28.96 8.14
N ARG A 83 -7.51 -28.14 8.66
CA ARG A 83 -8.83 -27.94 8.06
C ARG A 83 -8.71 -26.97 6.87
N PRO A 84 -9.20 -27.34 5.68
CA PRO A 84 -9.24 -26.41 4.55
C PRO A 84 -10.25 -25.30 4.84
N LEU A 85 -10.00 -24.10 4.29
CA LEU A 85 -10.89 -22.95 4.45
C LEU A 85 -12.33 -23.20 3.95
N ALA A 86 -12.52 -24.17 3.05
CA ALA A 86 -13.85 -24.55 2.55
C ALA A 86 -14.74 -25.18 3.64
N ASP A 87 -14.13 -25.76 4.68
CA ASP A 87 -14.84 -26.44 5.77
C ASP A 87 -15.07 -25.51 6.98
N TYR A 88 -14.79 -24.21 6.84
CA TYR A 88 -14.98 -23.25 7.92
C TYR A 88 -16.45 -22.85 7.99
N SER A 89 -17.00 -22.78 9.20
CA SER A 89 -18.34 -22.26 9.42
C SER A 89 -18.39 -20.76 9.11
N ARG A 90 -19.59 -20.23 8.93
CA ARG A 90 -19.79 -18.80 8.73
C ARG A 90 -19.23 -18.00 9.91
N GLU A 91 -19.47 -18.47 11.13
CA GLU A 91 -18.99 -17.83 12.35
C GLU A 91 -17.46 -17.83 12.40
N GLU A 92 -16.82 -18.96 12.07
CA GLU A 92 -15.35 -19.09 12.05
C GLU A 92 -14.72 -18.09 11.07
N VAL A 93 -15.31 -17.91 9.88
CA VAL A 93 -14.83 -16.94 8.88
C VAL A 93 -15.07 -15.50 9.32
N LEU A 94 -16.22 -15.19 9.93
CA LEU A 94 -16.51 -13.85 10.43
C LEU A 94 -15.51 -13.43 11.51
N THR A 95 -15.20 -14.33 12.44
CA THR A 95 -14.19 -14.07 13.47
C THR A 95 -12.78 -13.96 12.87
N LEU A 96 -12.43 -14.76 11.85
CA LEU A 96 -11.16 -14.61 11.13
C LEU A 96 -11.00 -13.18 10.57
N VAL A 97 -12.05 -12.67 9.91
CA VAL A 97 -12.05 -11.31 9.36
C VAL A 97 -11.95 -10.28 10.48
N ASP A 98 -12.69 -10.46 11.57
CA ASP A 98 -12.67 -9.55 12.72
C ASP A 98 -11.28 -9.46 13.37
N VAL A 99 -10.59 -10.59 13.56
CA VAL A 99 -9.22 -10.65 14.07
C VAL A 99 -8.26 -9.86 13.17
N VAL A 100 -8.35 -10.06 11.84
CA VAL A 100 -7.48 -9.35 10.88
C VAL A 100 -7.77 -7.85 10.86
N VAL A 101 -9.03 -7.44 10.77
CA VAL A 101 -9.41 -6.02 10.70
C VAL A 101 -9.05 -5.31 12.00
N SER A 102 -9.29 -5.93 13.15
CA SER A 102 -8.93 -5.38 14.46
C SER A 102 -7.43 -5.20 14.60
N ALA A 103 -6.62 -6.19 14.23
CA ALA A 103 -5.17 -6.10 14.25
C ALA A 103 -4.63 -5.00 13.32
N TYR A 104 -5.21 -4.89 12.13
CA TYR A 104 -4.86 -3.86 11.16
C TYR A 104 -5.13 -2.46 11.72
N GLN A 105 -6.35 -2.23 12.23
CA GLN A 105 -6.75 -0.94 12.78
C GLN A 105 -5.92 -0.57 14.02
N ALA A 106 -5.64 -1.53 14.90
CA ALA A 106 -4.79 -1.30 16.07
C ALA A 106 -3.38 -0.86 15.67
N HIS A 107 -2.77 -1.51 14.68
CA HIS A 107 -1.45 -1.12 14.19
C HIS A 107 -1.46 0.28 13.54
N MET A 108 -2.48 0.59 12.74
CA MET A 108 -2.64 1.90 12.12
C MET A 108 -2.78 3.02 13.17
N LEU A 109 -3.60 2.81 14.20
CA LEU A 109 -3.78 3.75 15.30
C LEU A 109 -2.47 3.99 16.05
N ALA A 110 -1.75 2.93 16.41
CA ALA A 110 -0.48 3.03 17.11
C ALA A 110 0.58 3.81 16.30
N GLU A 111 0.65 3.57 15.00
CA GLU A 111 1.59 4.31 14.14
C GLU A 111 1.19 5.78 13.97
N HIS A 112 -0.10 6.07 13.83
CA HIS A 112 -0.59 7.46 13.81
C HIS A 112 -0.29 8.21 15.10
N GLU A 113 -0.49 7.58 16.25
CA GLU A 113 -0.14 8.15 17.56
C GLU A 113 1.37 8.43 17.66
N ARG A 114 2.20 7.50 17.18
CA ARG A 114 3.67 7.67 17.14
C ARG A 114 4.08 8.85 16.27
N MET A 115 3.48 8.99 15.08
CA MET A 115 3.73 10.12 14.19
C MET A 115 3.29 11.44 14.83
N ALA A 116 2.08 11.49 15.41
CA ALA A 116 1.57 12.69 16.08
C ALA A 116 2.43 13.11 17.27
N ALA A 117 2.94 12.17 18.06
CA ALA A 117 3.85 12.45 19.17
C ALA A 117 5.19 13.03 18.70
N ARG A 118 5.73 12.49 17.60
CA ARG A 118 6.96 13.00 16.97
C ARG A 118 6.76 14.43 16.47
N ASP A 119 5.66 14.69 15.77
CA ASP A 119 5.36 16.01 15.24
C ASP A 119 5.16 17.03 16.37
N ARG A 120 4.45 16.65 17.44
CA ARG A 120 4.30 17.48 18.65
C ARG A 120 5.66 17.85 19.24
N THR A 121 6.52 16.86 19.46
CA THR A 121 7.86 17.08 20.02
C THR A 121 8.69 18.01 19.15
N PHE A 122 8.62 17.85 17.83
CA PHE A 122 9.32 18.71 16.88
C PHE A 122 8.84 20.16 16.96
N LEU A 123 7.52 20.37 17.01
CA LEU A 123 6.94 21.72 17.13
C LEU A 123 7.31 22.39 18.45
N GLU A 124 7.24 21.66 19.56
CA GLU A 124 7.64 22.17 20.89
C GLU A 124 9.10 22.61 20.91
N GLN A 125 10.01 21.82 20.33
CA GLN A 125 11.43 22.17 20.20
C GLN A 125 11.63 23.46 19.39
N ARG A 126 10.88 23.64 18.30
CA ARG A 126 10.97 24.85 17.48
C ARG A 126 10.46 26.09 18.22
N ILE A 127 9.37 25.97 18.96
CA ILE A 127 8.82 27.06 19.78
C ILE A 127 9.84 27.47 20.84
N ALA A 128 10.41 26.51 21.57
CA ALA A 128 11.42 26.77 22.59
C ALA A 128 12.65 27.50 22.01
N GLN A 129 13.17 27.04 20.86
CA GLN A 129 14.30 27.70 20.18
C GLN A 129 13.99 29.14 19.78
N GLN A 130 12.78 29.41 19.28
CA GLN A 130 12.36 30.77 18.91
C GLN A 130 12.29 31.69 20.14
N GLN A 131 11.76 31.20 21.26
CA GLN A 131 11.70 31.95 22.52
C GLN A 131 13.11 32.28 23.02
N THR A 132 14.01 31.30 23.09
CA THR A 132 15.41 31.52 23.46
C THR A 132 16.10 32.54 22.54
N THR A 133 15.87 32.44 21.22
CA THR A 133 16.45 33.37 20.24
C THR A 133 15.92 34.79 20.41
N ALA A 134 14.62 34.94 20.68
CA ALA A 134 14.00 36.24 20.92
C ALA A 134 14.48 36.89 22.24
N GLU A 135 14.64 36.10 23.29
CA GLU A 135 15.19 36.54 24.58
C GLU A 135 16.63 37.06 24.43
N ILE A 136 17.49 36.31 23.73
CA ILE A 136 18.87 36.73 23.47
C ILE A 136 18.92 38.04 22.67
N ARG A 137 18.04 38.18 21.67
CA ARG A 137 17.97 39.39 20.83
C ARG A 137 17.41 40.61 21.57
N GLY A 138 16.52 40.41 22.55
CA GLY A 138 15.96 41.49 23.36
C GLY A 138 16.88 41.94 24.50
N ALA A 139 17.89 41.14 24.87
CA ALA A 139 18.88 41.45 25.88
C ALA A 139 20.14 42.18 25.36
N MET A 140 20.27 42.33 24.02
CA MET A 140 21.28 43.16 23.35
C MET A 140 20.71 44.51 22.96
#